data_AF-A0A5C8BG97-F1
#
_entry.id   AF-A0A5C8BG97-F1
#
_cell.length_a   1.000
_cell.length_b   1.000
_cell.length_c   1.000
_cell.angle_alpha   90.00
_cell.angle_beta   90.00
_cell.angle_gamma   90.00
#
_symmetry.space_group_name_H-M   'P 1'
#
loop_
_entity.id
_entity.type
_entity.pdbx_description
1 polymer ?
#
loop_
_entity_poly.entity_id
_entity_poly.type
_entity_poly.pdbx_seq_one_letter_code
_entity_poly.pdbx_strand_id
1 'polypeptide(L)'
;MNTPVKSDEIKQPSGIFNYVAFLLLALGLGLFYGLEMNVWLKWGIFILSLAAALGTFFFVAPMGINLHGYVRDSYREMQKVVWPARKETMQFTWIVFLFVIILGLFLWLVDSSLAWLLYGVILGKGS
;
A
#
# COMPACT_ATOMS: atom_id res chain seq x y z
N MET A 1 12.37 -6.36 -29.14
CA MET A 1 13.68 -7.01 -29.26
C MET A 1 14.33 -6.94 -27.89
N ASN A 2 14.15 -7.98 -27.09
CA ASN A 2 14.66 -8.03 -25.72
C ASN A 2 16.15 -8.35 -25.84
N THR A 3 17.00 -7.35 -25.68
CA THR A 3 18.41 -7.62 -25.48
C THR A 3 18.54 -8.31 -24.12
N PRO A 4 19.22 -9.46 -24.00
CA PRO A 4 19.59 -9.95 -22.68
C PRO A 4 20.46 -8.87 -22.08
N VAL A 5 19.96 -8.22 -21.01
CA VAL A 5 20.79 -7.40 -20.15
C VAL A 5 21.91 -8.32 -19.72
N LYS A 6 23.12 -8.08 -20.22
CA LYS A 6 24.32 -8.68 -19.67
C LYS A 6 24.34 -8.20 -18.24
N SER A 7 23.84 -9.05 -17.33
CA SER A 7 23.96 -8.83 -15.91
C SER A 7 25.46 -8.86 -15.67
N ASP A 8 26.08 -7.68 -15.73
CA ASP A 8 27.48 -7.50 -15.42
C ASP A 8 27.76 -8.32 -14.16
N GLU A 9 28.89 -9.03 -14.17
CA GLU A 9 29.42 -9.86 -13.10
C GLU A 9 29.72 -9.02 -11.84
N ILE A 10 28.75 -8.25 -11.35
CA ILE A 10 28.75 -7.69 -10.02
C ILE A 10 28.57 -8.90 -9.12
N LYS A 11 29.69 -9.37 -8.58
CA LYS A 11 29.80 -10.42 -7.55
C LYS A 11 28.73 -10.19 -6.50
N GLN A 12 27.55 -10.80 -6.71
CA GLN A 12 26.39 -10.57 -5.87
C GLN A 12 26.78 -11.06 -4.46
N PRO A 13 26.70 -10.18 -3.44
CA PRO A 13 26.84 -10.62 -2.07
C PRO A 13 25.86 -11.77 -1.85
N SER A 14 26.32 -12.85 -1.21
CA SER A 14 25.47 -14.01 -0.94
C SER A 14 24.14 -13.58 -0.31
N GLY A 15 23.01 -14.19 -0.70
CA GLY A 15 21.69 -13.82 -0.19
C GLY A 15 21.55 -13.88 1.35
N ILE A 16 22.56 -14.46 2.01
CA ILE A 16 22.80 -14.47 3.46
C ILE A 16 22.80 -13.04 4.02
N PHE A 17 23.36 -12.05 3.31
CA PHE A 17 23.43 -10.66 3.79
C PHE A 17 22.06 -10.01 3.96
N ASN A 18 21.00 -10.49 3.28
CA ASN A 18 19.64 -10.00 3.49
C ASN A 18 19.15 -10.31 4.91
N TYR A 19 19.51 -11.49 5.43
CA TYR A 19 19.10 -11.94 6.75
C TYR A 19 19.89 -11.25 7.87
N VAL A 20 21.07 -10.71 7.58
CA VAL A 20 21.91 -10.00 8.56
C VAL A 20 21.21 -8.76 9.10
N ALA A 21 20.50 -7.99 8.26
CA ALA A 21 19.75 -6.82 8.72
C ALA A 21 18.62 -7.20 9.69
N PHE A 22 17.86 -8.26 9.39
CA PHE A 22 16.82 -8.78 10.28
C PHE A 22 17.39 -9.33 11.58
N LEU A 23 18.53 -10.00 11.51
CA LEU A 23 19.22 -10.55 12.68
C LEU A 23 19.77 -9.45 13.58
N LEU A 24 20.33 -8.38 13.02
CA LEU A 24 20.76 -7.20 13.77
C LEU A 24 19.60 -6.50 14.47
N LEU A 25 18.43 -6.38 13.82
CA LEU A 25 17.22 -5.83 14.43
C LEU A 25 16.70 -6.73 15.56
N ALA A 26 16.66 -8.04 15.35
CA ALA A 26 16.23 -9.00 16.35
C ALA A 26 17.15 -8.99 17.58
N LEU A 27 18.48 -8.90 17.36
CA LEU A 27 19.45 -8.72 18.43
C LEU A 27 19.27 -7.38 19.15
N GLY A 28 19.07 -6.28 18.41
CA GLY A 28 18.81 -4.96 18.99
C GLY A 28 17.59 -4.94 19.91
N LEU A 29 16.50 -5.56 19.47
CA LEU A 29 15.27 -5.72 20.27
C LEU A 29 15.50 -6.67 21.47
N GLY A 30 16.17 -7.80 21.25
CA GLY A 30 16.49 -8.75 22.31
C GLY A 30 17.34 -8.14 23.43
N LEU A 31 18.34 -7.33 23.06
CA LEU A 31 19.17 -6.60 24.03
C LEU A 31 18.38 -5.51 24.77
N PHE A 32 17.47 -4.81 24.08
CA PHE A 32 16.63 -3.79 24.72
C PHE A 32 15.75 -4.38 25.85
N TYR A 33 15.14 -5.55 25.61
CA TYR A 33 14.27 -6.22 26.58
C TYR A 33 15.03 -7.05 27.62
N GLY A 34 16.13 -7.72 27.25
CA GLY A 34 16.83 -8.68 28.12
C GLY A 34 17.80 -8.07 29.14
N LEU A 35 18.28 -6.84 28.93
CA LEU A 35 19.22 -6.20 29.86
C LEU A 35 18.47 -5.38 30.93
N GLU A 36 18.73 -5.62 32.21
CA GLU A 36 18.24 -4.78 33.32
C GLU A 36 19.21 -3.60 33.59
N MET A 37 19.46 -2.78 32.56
CA MET A 37 20.34 -1.60 32.63
C MET A 37 19.57 -0.28 32.60
N ASN A 38 20.28 0.82 32.88
CA ASN A 38 19.79 2.20 32.73
C ASN A 38 19.10 2.42 31.38
N VAL A 39 17.91 3.04 31.42
CA VAL A 39 17.02 3.25 30.26
C VAL A 39 17.75 3.95 29.11
N TRP A 40 18.57 4.96 29.39
CA TRP A 40 19.35 5.69 28.39
C TRP A 40 20.33 4.80 27.61
N LEU A 41 20.97 3.84 28.28
CA LEU A 41 21.91 2.92 27.64
C LEU A 41 21.17 1.96 26.69
N LYS A 42 19.97 1.51 27.05
CA LYS A 42 19.13 0.66 26.20
C LYS A 42 18.75 1.35 24.90
N TRP A 43 18.32 2.61 24.98
CA TRP A 43 18.03 3.42 23.80
C TRP A 43 19.26 3.62 22.92
N GLY A 44 20.43 3.84 23.53
CA GLY A 44 21.70 3.91 22.80
C GLY A 44 22.02 2.64 21.99
N ILE A 45 21.90 1.47 22.62
CA ILE A 45 22.14 0.16 21.98
C ILE A 45 21.13 -0.08 20.86
N PHE A 46 19.85 0.23 21.09
CA PHE A 46 18.80 0.06 20.09
C PHE A 46 19.04 0.95 18.87
N ILE A 47 19.31 2.24 19.08
CA ILE A 47 19.60 3.19 17.99
C ILE A 47 20.83 2.75 17.20
N LEU A 48 21.87 2.27 17.88
CA LEU A 48 23.08 1.75 17.23
C LEU A 48 22.77 0.51 16.38
N SER A 49 21.98 -0.44 16.89
CA SER A 49 21.56 -1.62 16.11
C SER A 49 20.69 -1.26 14.92
N LEU A 50 19.83 -0.25 15.06
CA LEU A 50 18.94 0.22 14.00
C LEU A 50 19.74 0.90 12.90
N ALA A 51 20.70 1.75 13.27
CA ALA A 51 21.62 2.38 12.31
C ALA A 51 22.46 1.33 11.56
N ALA A 52 22.97 0.31 12.25
CA ALA A 52 23.72 -0.78 11.63
C ALA A 52 22.86 -1.64 10.69
N ALA A 53 21.60 -1.92 11.08
CA ALA A 53 20.65 -2.66 10.24
C ALA A 53 20.29 -1.87 8.97
N LEU A 54 20.03 -0.56 9.09
CA LEU A 54 19.77 0.29 7.94
C LEU A 54 21.00 0.43 7.03
N GLY A 55 22.19 0.60 7.60
CA GLY A 55 23.43 0.66 6.84
C GLY A 55 23.70 -0.61 6.04
N THR A 56 23.55 -1.77 6.67
CA THR A 56 23.71 -3.07 6.00
C THR A 56 22.63 -3.31 4.94
N PHE A 57 21.38 -2.91 5.21
CA PHE A 57 20.29 -3.05 4.23
C PHE A 57 20.47 -2.16 2.99
N PHE A 58 20.90 -0.91 3.15
CA PHE A 58 21.06 0.01 2.00
C PHE A 58 22.35 -0.18 1.21
N PHE A 59 23.47 -0.49 1.87
CA PHE A 59 24.78 -0.54 1.20
C PHE A 59 25.27 -1.95 0.85
N VAL A 60 24.75 -2.99 1.53
CA VAL A 60 25.31 -4.36 1.42
C VAL A 60 24.26 -5.36 0.93
N ALA A 61 23.00 -5.23 1.35
CA ALA A 61 21.98 -6.21 1.02
C ALA A 61 21.56 -6.11 -0.47
N PRO A 62 21.65 -7.22 -1.25
CA PRO A 62 21.21 -7.25 -2.64
C PRO A 62 19.75 -6.79 -2.81
N MET A 63 18.88 -7.13 -1.86
CA MET A 63 17.47 -6.72 -1.88
C MET A 63 17.30 -5.19 -1.79
N GLY A 64 18.08 -4.52 -0.93
CA GLY A 64 17.98 -3.08 -0.73
C GLY A 64 18.49 -2.27 -1.92
N ILE A 65 19.59 -2.71 -2.52
CA ILE A 65 20.15 -2.08 -3.74
C ILE A 65 19.19 -2.23 -4.92
N ASN A 66 18.64 -3.44 -5.13
CA ASN A 66 17.68 -3.70 -6.20
C ASN A 66 16.35 -2.95 -5.99
N LEU A 67 15.90 -2.79 -4.75
CA LEU A 67 14.69 -2.03 -4.42
C LEU A 67 14.79 -0.56 -4.84
N HIS A 68 15.96 0.07 -4.65
CA HIS A 68 16.16 1.45 -5.09
C HIS A 68 16.03 1.60 -6.62
N GLY A 69 16.61 0.67 -7.38
CA GLY A 69 16.44 0.59 -8.83
C GLY A 69 14.97 0.40 -9.23
N TYR A 70 14.29 -0.55 -8.58
CA TYR A 70 12.88 -0.84 -8.81
C TYR A 70 11.95 0.36 -8.55
N VAL A 71 12.17 1.09 -7.45
CA VAL A 71 11.39 2.29 -7.11
C VAL A 71 11.62 3.38 -8.17
N ARG A 72 12.87 3.58 -8.58
CA ARG A 72 13.21 4.57 -9.62
C ARG A 72 12.55 4.22 -10.96
N ASP A 73 12.55 2.95 -11.34
CA ASP A 73 11.97 2.50 -12.60
C ASP A 73 10.43 2.53 -12.54
N SER A 74 9.84 2.20 -11.39
CA SER A 74 8.40 2.35 -11.15
C SER A 74 7.95 3.81 -11.24
N TYR A 75 8.74 4.73 -10.69
CA TYR A 75 8.46 6.17 -10.79
C TYR A 75 8.51 6.67 -12.23
N ARG A 76 9.52 6.25 -13.00
CA ARG A 76 9.63 6.57 -14.43
C ARG A 76 8.46 6.02 -15.24
N GLU A 77 7.98 4.83 -14.92
CA GLU A 77 6.82 4.24 -15.59
C GLU A 77 5.53 4.97 -15.19
N MET A 78 5.39 5.33 -13.92
CA MET A 78 4.27 6.15 -13.43
C MET A 78 4.21 7.51 -14.15
N GLN A 79 5.34 8.10 -14.49
CA GLN A 79 5.39 9.34 -15.27
C GLN A 79 4.92 9.16 -16.72
N LYS A 80 4.95 7.94 -17.27
CA LYS A 80 4.39 7.63 -18.60
C LYS A 80 2.88 7.43 -18.58
N VAL A 81 2.28 7.30 -17.39
CA VAL A 81 0.81 7.24 -17.25
C VAL A 81 0.26 8.62 -17.59
N VAL A 82 -0.17 8.76 -18.84
CA VAL A 82 -0.92 9.92 -19.31
C VAL A 82 -2.29 9.88 -18.64
N TRP A 83 -2.42 10.67 -17.57
CA TRP A 83 -3.72 10.84 -16.95
C TRP A 83 -4.68 11.52 -17.93
N PRO A 84 -5.90 10.97 -18.07
CA PRO A 84 -6.90 11.53 -18.98
C PRO A 84 -7.19 12.99 -18.63
N ALA A 85 -7.57 13.78 -19.63
CA ALA A 85 -7.84 15.20 -19.43
C ALA A 85 -8.95 15.39 -18.37
N ARG A 86 -8.88 16.49 -17.60
CA ARG A 86 -9.90 16.80 -16.57
C ARG A 86 -11.33 16.77 -17.12
N LYS A 87 -11.50 17.13 -18.40
CA LYS A 87 -12.79 17.10 -19.10
C LYS A 87 -13.33 15.68 -19.28
N GLU A 88 -12.48 14.73 -19.66
CA GLU A 88 -12.85 13.31 -19.81
C GLU A 88 -13.19 12.68 -18.47
N THR A 89 -12.39 12.96 -17.44
CA THR A 89 -12.65 12.47 -16.07
C THR A 89 -13.99 12.99 -15.55
N MET A 90 -14.27 14.29 -15.72
CA MET A 90 -15.55 14.89 -15.32
C MET A 90 -16.74 14.31 -16.10
N GLN A 91 -16.54 13.96 -17.37
CA GLN A 91 -17.59 13.32 -18.16
C GLN A 91 -17.97 11.95 -17.58
N PHE A 92 -16.99 11.12 -17.21
CA PHE A 92 -17.28 9.85 -16.55
C PHE A 92 -17.95 10.04 -15.18
N THR A 93 -17.52 11.02 -14.39
CA THR A 93 -18.18 11.35 -13.11
C THR A 93 -19.65 11.73 -13.32
N TRP A 94 -19.95 12.57 -14.30
CA TRP A 94 -21.33 12.97 -14.59
C TRP A 94 -22.20 11.80 -15.09
N ILE A 95 -21.64 10.93 -15.92
CA ILE A 95 -22.34 9.70 -16.36
C ILE A 95 -22.71 8.84 -15.16
N VAL A 96 -21.76 8.58 -14.25
CA VAL A 96 -22.01 7.79 -13.04
C VAL A 96 -23.01 8.51 -12.12
N PHE A 97 -22.89 9.82 -11.96
CA PHE A 97 -23.79 10.61 -11.12
C PHE A 97 -25.24 10.54 -11.62
N LEU A 98 -25.46 10.70 -12.92
CA LEU A 98 -26.78 10.57 -13.53
C LEU A 98 -27.34 9.15 -13.36
N PHE A 99 -26.49 8.14 -13.55
CA PHE A 99 -26.87 6.74 -13.36
C PHE A 99 -27.35 6.46 -11.92
N VAL A 100 -26.62 6.95 -10.92
CA VAL A 100 -27.00 6.77 -9.50
C VAL A 100 -28.31 7.51 -9.16
N ILE A 101 -28.55 8.70 -9.72
CA ILE A 101 -29.82 9.42 -9.54
C ILE A 101 -30.99 8.61 -10.08
N ILE A 102 -30.86 8.06 -11.29
CA ILE A 102 -31.90 7.24 -11.92
C ILE A 102 -32.20 6.01 -11.08
N LEU A 103 -31.16 5.30 -10.62
CA LEU A 103 -31.32 4.14 -9.74
C LEU A 103 -31.94 4.51 -8.40
N GLY A 104 -31.53 5.63 -7.80
CA GLY A 104 -32.10 6.12 -6.55
C GLY A 104 -33.59 6.46 -6.67
N LEU A 105 -33.99 7.12 -7.76
CA LEU A 105 -35.39 7.40 -8.06
C LEU A 105 -36.19 6.13 -8.32
N PHE A 106 -35.61 5.16 -9.04
CA PHE A 106 -36.25 3.88 -9.30
C PHE A 106 -36.50 3.10 -8.01
N LEU A 107 -35.48 2.99 -7.13
CA LEU A 107 -35.63 2.33 -5.84
C LEU A 107 -36.66 3.04 -4.97
N TRP A 108 -36.60 4.38 -4.88
CA TRP A 108 -37.58 5.16 -4.13
C TRP A 108 -39.02 4.91 -4.61
N LEU A 109 -39.24 4.80 -5.92
CA LEU A 109 -40.55 4.49 -6.49
C LEU A 109 -41.02 3.09 -6.11
N VAL A 110 -40.14 2.09 -6.23
CA VAL A 110 -40.43 0.69 -5.88
C VAL A 110 -40.74 0.56 -4.39
N ASP A 111 -39.91 1.15 -3.52
CA ASP A 111 -40.09 1.13 -2.07
C ASP A 111 -41.38 1.84 -1.65
N SER A 112 -41.69 2.98 -2.28
CA SER A 112 -42.95 3.70 -2.04
C SER A 112 -44.17 2.91 -2.51
N SER A 113 -44.06 2.25 -3.66
CA SER A 113 -45.12 1.41 -4.23
C SER A 113 -45.37 0.17 -3.35
N LEU A 114 -44.30 -0.47 -2.88
CA LEU A 114 -44.37 -1.57 -1.91
C LEU A 114 -45.00 -1.12 -0.60
N ALA A 115 -44.59 0.02 -0.05
CA ALA A 115 -45.16 0.57 1.17
C ALA A 115 -46.67 0.85 1.01
N TRP A 116 -47.09 1.48 -0.08
CA TRP A 116 -48.50 1.72 -0.37
C TRP A 116 -49.30 0.42 -0.47
N LEU A 117 -48.77 -0.58 -1.18
CA LEU A 117 -49.44 -1.87 -1.38
C LEU A 117 -49.55 -2.66 -0.05
N LEU A 118 -48.48 -2.70 0.74
CA LEU A 118 -48.46 -3.38 2.03
C LEU A 118 -49.35 -2.68 3.08
N TYR A 119 -49.20 -1.36 3.26
CA TYR A 119 -49.94 -0.64 4.31
C TYR A 119 -51.39 -0.34 3.93
N GLY A 120 -51.64 0.02 2.66
CA GLY A 120 -52.96 0.39 2.17
C GLY A 120 -53.86 -0.81 1.90
N VAL A 121 -53.35 -1.84 1.21
CA VAL A 121 -54.18 -2.99 0.76
C VAL A 121 -54.19 -4.12 1.78
N ILE A 122 -53.02 -4.49 2.32
CA ILE A 122 -52.89 -5.70 3.15
C ILE A 122 -53.19 -5.40 4.63
N LEU A 123 -52.64 -4.31 5.17
CA LEU A 123 -52.80 -4.00 6.60
C LEU A 123 -54.10 -3.22 6.92
N GLY A 124 -54.81 -2.72 5.90
CA GLY A 124 -56.08 -2.00 6.07
C GLY A 124 -55.97 -0.72 6.91
N LYS A 125 -54.75 -0.19 7.11
CA LYS A 125 -54.51 1.04 7.88
C LYS A 125 -54.69 2.23 6.93
N GLY A 126 -55.93 2.38 6.46
CA GLY A 126 -56.35 3.33 5.43
C GLY A 126 -57.72 3.94 5.72
N SER A 127 -57.90 4.39 6.97
CA SER A 127 -58.57 5.65 7.36
C SER A 127 -57.91 6.15 8.65
#